data_AF-A0A6G5ZUK9-F1
#
_entry.id   AF-A0A6G5ZUK9-F1
#
_cell.length_a   1.000
_cell.length_b   1.000
_cell.length_c   1.000
_cell.angle_alpha   90.00
_cell.angle_beta   90.00
_cell.angle_gamma   90.00
#
_symmetry.space_group_name_H-M   'P 1'
#
loop_
_entity.id
_entity.type
_entity.pdbx_description
1 polymer ?
#
loop_
_entity_poly.entity_id
_entity_poly.type
_entity_poly.pdbx_seq_one_letter_code
_entity_poly.pdbx_strand_id
1 'polypeptide(L)' 'MALLRGLLVCSLLFLSCICKEALGERLLGGLENASLGDQDVGRALQFAMNEYNSRNNDMYSSRVSEVVTAQKQ' A
#
# COMPACT_ATOMS: atom_id res chain seq x y z
N MET A 1 10.63 25.01 42.02
CA MET A 1 11.11 25.29 40.65
C MET A 1 11.51 24.03 39.86
N ALA A 2 12.14 23.02 40.47
CA ALA A 2 12.53 21.79 39.76
C ALA A 2 11.32 20.92 39.31
N LEU A 3 10.29 20.78 40.15
CA LEU A 3 9.09 19.99 39.82
C LEU A 3 8.27 20.57 38.66
N LEU A 4 8.13 21.91 38.60
CA LEU A 4 7.41 22.59 37.51
C LEU A 4 8.14 22.40 36.17
N ARG A 5 9.48 22.45 36.19
CA ARG A 5 10.31 22.18 35.01
C ARG A 5 10.21 20.71 34.57
N GLY A 6 10.20 19.77 35.52
CA GLY A 6 10.00 18.35 35.23
C GLY A 6 8.64 18.07 34.58
N LEU A 7 7.57 18.70 35.08
CA LEU A 7 6.22 18.58 34.50
C LEU A 7 6.17 19.11 33.06
N LEU A 8 6.82 20.25 32.80
CA LEU A 8 6.90 20.88 31.48
C LEU A 8 7.67 20.03 30.46
N VAL A 9 8.76 19.38 30.89
CA VAL A 9 9.52 18.46 30.05
C VAL A 9 8.73 17.20 29.74
N CYS A 10 8.02 16.66 30.74
CA CYS A 10 7.16 15.49 30.53
C CYS A 10 6.02 15.80 29.56
N SER A 11 5.36 16.96 29.69
CA SER A 11 4.27 17.34 28.77
C SER A 11 4.75 17.55 27.33
N LEU A 12 5.94 18.13 27.13
CA LEU A 12 6.54 18.23 25.79
C LEU A 12 6.87 16.87 25.18
N LEU A 13 7.36 15.93 25.99
CA LEU A 13 7.69 14.56 25.53
C LEU A 13 6.43 13.77 25.14
N PHE A 14 5.33 13.92 25.89
CA PHE A 14 4.08 13.27 25.52
C PHE A 14 3.46 13.88 24.26
N LEU A 15 3.57 15.20 24.06
CA LEU A 15 3.03 15.88 22.88
C LEU A 15 3.77 15.48 21.59
N SER A 16 5.08 15.26 21.64
CA SER A 16 5.87 14.87 20.46
C SER A 16 5.64 13.43 20.02
N CYS A 17 5.23 12.54 20.93
CA CYS A 17 4.87 11.15 20.61
C CYS A 17 3.59 11.07 19.76
N ILE A 18 2.59 11.92 20.06
CA ILE A 18 1.29 11.92 19.36
C ILE A 18 1.42 12.44 17.93
N CYS A 19 2.38 13.33 17.64
CA CYS A 19 2.57 13.87 16.29
C CYS A 19 3.12 12.85 15.27
N LYS A 20 3.78 11.77 15.72
CA LYS A 20 4.34 10.75 14.82
C LYS A 20 3.27 9.84 14.19
N GLU A 21 2.17 9.58 14.89
CA GLU A 21 1.08 8.76 14.33
C GLU A 21 0.15 9.55 13.40
N ALA A 22 0.12 10.89 13.53
CA ALA A 22 -0.69 11.76 12.69
C ALA A 22 -0.06 12.02 11.30
N LEU A 23 1.27 11.93 11.18
CA LEU A 23 1.95 11.85 9.90
C LEU A 23 2.04 10.37 9.51
N GLY A 24 1.06 9.87 8.77
CA GLY A 24 1.12 8.54 8.17
C GLY A 24 2.31 8.44 7.21
N GLU A 25 3.51 8.19 7.73
CA GLU A 25 4.70 7.92 6.94
C GLU A 25 4.45 6.61 6.18
N ARG A 26 4.33 6.72 4.86
CA ARG A 26 4.20 5.59 3.95
C ARG A 26 5.34 4.61 4.22
N LEU A 27 5.01 3.41 4.72
CA LEU A 27 5.97 2.32 4.90
C LEU A 27 6.58 1.98 3.52
N LEU A 28 7.86 2.26 3.35
CA LEU A 28 8.59 1.89 2.13
C LEU A 28 8.61 0.37 2.01
N GLY A 29 8.15 -0.13 0.85
CA GLY A 29 7.99 -1.56 0.62
C GLY A 29 6.80 -2.20 1.35
N GLY A 30 5.85 -1.41 1.85
CA GLY A 30 4.53 -1.91 2.26
C GLY A 30 3.60 -2.06 1.05
N LEU A 31 2.57 -2.90 1.19
CA LEU A 31 1.53 -3.01 0.16
C LEU A 31 0.71 -1.72 0.09
N GLU A 32 0.52 -1.22 -1.12
CA GLU A 32 -0.24 -0.03 -1.44
C GLU A 32 -1.28 -0.36 -2.51
N ASN A 33 -2.50 0.16 -2.36
CA ASN A 33 -3.52 0.01 -3.40
C ASN A 33 -3.07 0.71 -4.68
N ALA A 34 -3.17 -0.01 -5.80
CA ALA A 34 -2.85 0.50 -7.11
C ALA A 34 -4.13 0.85 -7.89
N SER A 35 -4.11 1.97 -8.60
CA SER A 35 -5.22 2.36 -9.46
C SER A 35 -5.22 1.53 -10.74
N LEU A 36 -6.41 1.17 -11.24
CA LEU A 36 -6.55 0.49 -12.53
C LEU A 36 -6.18 1.39 -13.73
N GLY A 37 -6.15 2.71 -13.53
CA GLY A 37 -5.65 3.65 -14.54
C GLY A 37 -4.12 3.69 -14.63
N ASP A 38 -3.41 3.03 -13.71
CA ASP A 38 -1.95 2.95 -13.73
C ASP A 38 -1.50 2.01 -14.87
N GLN A 39 -0.63 2.50 -15.74
CA GLN A 39 -0.12 1.74 -16.88
C GLN A 39 0.59 0.45 -16.41
N ASP A 40 1.23 0.49 -15.24
CA ASP A 40 1.96 -0.66 -14.70
C ASP A 40 1.02 -1.79 -14.29
N VAL A 41 -0.15 -1.44 -13.73
CA VAL A 41 -1.20 -2.41 -13.40
C VAL A 41 -1.73 -3.05 -14.68
N GLY A 42 -1.96 -2.26 -15.74
CA GLY A 42 -2.37 -2.79 -17.04
C GLY A 42 -1.36 -3.76 -17.65
N ARG A 43 -0.06 -3.43 -17.58
CA ARG A 43 1.03 -4.30 -18.04
C ARG A 43 1.10 -5.60 -17.23
N ALA A 44 1.01 -5.51 -15.91
CA ALA A 44 1.01 -6.67 -15.03
C ALA A 44 -0.20 -7.58 -15.29
N LEU A 45 -1.38 -7.00 -15.51
CA LEU A 45 -2.60 -7.75 -15.85
C LEU A 45 -2.46 -8.48 -17.19
N GLN A 46 -1.92 -7.82 -18.22
CA GLN A 46 -1.69 -8.43 -19.52
C GLN A 46 -0.70 -9.59 -19.44
N PHE A 47 0.39 -9.41 -18.68
CA PHE A 47 1.35 -10.48 -18.42
C PHE A 47 0.67 -11.67 -17.72
N ALA A 48 -0.10 -11.43 -16.66
CA ALA A 48 -0.80 -12.48 -15.93
C ALA A 48 -1.77 -13.28 -16.82
N MET A 49 -2.52 -12.60 -17.69
CA MET A 49 -3.44 -13.28 -18.61
C MET A 49 -2.73 -14.08 -19.70
N ASN A 50 -1.59 -13.58 -20.20
CA ASN A 50 -0.78 -14.33 -21.15
C ASN A 50 -0.24 -15.61 -20.52
N GLU A 51 0.30 -15.53 -19.31
CA GLU A 51 0.78 -16.72 -18.58
C GLU A 51 -0.35 -17.70 -18.26
N TYR A 52 -1.52 -17.19 -17.83
CA TYR A 52 -2.68 -18.03 -17.55
C TYR A 52 -3.12 -18.81 -18.80
N ASN A 53 -3.36 -18.11 -19.92
CA ASN A 53 -3.83 -18.76 -21.15
C ASN A 53 -2.75 -19.66 -21.79
N SER A 54 -1.47 -19.33 -21.64
CA SER A 54 -0.35 -20.16 -22.14
C SER A 54 -0.24 -21.49 -21.40
N ARG A 55 -0.54 -21.50 -20.10
CA ARG A 55 -0.42 -22.68 -19.23
C ARG A 55 -1.73 -23.45 -19.05
N ASN A 56 -2.87 -22.83 -19.38
CA ASN A 56 -4.18 -23.46 -19.32
C ASN A 56 -4.45 -24.23 -20.62
N ASN A 57 -4.94 -25.48 -20.50
CA ASN A 57 -5.20 -26.34 -21.65
C ASN A 57 -6.66 -26.31 -22.11
N ASP A 58 -7.35 -25.20 -21.86
CA ASP A 58 -8.71 -24.99 -22.35
C ASP A 58 -8.67 -24.73 -23.86
N MET A 59 -9.72 -25.16 -24.56
CA MET A 59 -9.85 -24.94 -26.01
C MET A 59 -9.95 -23.45 -26.35
N TYR A 60 -10.38 -22.61 -25.40
CA TYR A 60 -10.59 -21.19 -25.60
C TYR A 60 -9.73 -20.33 -24.67
N SER A 61 -9.28 -19.19 -25.19
CA SER A 61 -8.61 -18.18 -24.38
C SER A 61 -9.59 -17.50 -23.42
N SER A 62 -9.23 -17.44 -22.15
CA SER A 62 -9.97 -16.70 -21.14
C SER A 62 -9.62 -15.21 -21.17
N ARG A 63 -10.53 -14.38 -20.67
CA ARG A 63 -10.35 -12.93 -20.48
C ARG A 63 -10.77 -12.51 -19.09
N VAL A 64 -10.18 -11.43 -18.58
CA VAL A 64 -10.59 -10.84 -17.30
C VAL A 64 -11.98 -10.23 -17.44
N SER A 65 -12.90 -10.63 -16.57
CA SER A 65 -14.23 -10.01 -16.48
C SER A 65 -14.19 -8.75 -15.62
N GLU A 66 -13.49 -8.81 -14.49
CA GLU A 66 -13.39 -7.71 -13.52
C GLU A 66 -12.08 -7.84 -12.73
N VAL A 67 -11.46 -6.70 -12.42
CA VAL A 67 -10.33 -6.64 -11.48
C VAL A 67 -10.87 -6.14 -10.14
N VAL A 68 -10.96 -7.04 -9.16
CA VAL A 68 -11.51 -6.73 -7.83
C VAL A 68 -10.56 -5.85 -7.02
N THR A 69 -9.25 -6.11 -7.13
CA THR A 69 -8.23 -5.38 -6.37
C THR A 69 -6.90 -5.42 -7.12
N ALA A 70 -6.17 -4.31 -7.07
CA ALA A 70 -4.78 -4.22 -7.51
C ALA A 70 -3.96 -3.58 -6.40
N GLN A 71 -2.80 -4.16 -6.09
CA GLN A 71 -1.87 -3.65 -5.09
C GLN A 71 -0.44 -3.73 -5.63
N LYS A 72 0.41 -2.82 -5.17
CA LYS A 72 1.84 -2.75 -5.48
C LYS A 72 2.66 -2.58 -4.20
N GLN A 73 3.96 -2.81 -4.29
CA GLN A 73 4.91 -2.69 -3.20
C GLN A 73 6.13 -1.88 -3.64
#